data_AF-A0A5E7SRY2-F1
#
_entry.id   AF-A0A5E7SRY2-F1
#
_cell.length_a   1.000
_cell.length_b   1.000
_cell.length_c   1.000
_cell.angle_alpha   90.00
_cell.angle_beta   90.00
_cell.angle_gamma   90.00
#
_symmetry.space_group_name_H-M   'P 1'
#
loop_
_entity.id
_entity.type
_entity.pdbx_description
1 polymer ?
#
loop_
_entity_poly.entity_id
_entity_poly.type
_entity_poly.pdbx_seq_one_letter_code
_entity_poly.pdbx_strand_id
1 'polypeptide(L)' 'MDTTSASLDAYVRMGLRVQKIINSPTAQKAKAALIFRLPDEPVDEWERLLEEIDENDNVTLAYRDDGGVQVFWVVPKED' A
#
# COMPACT_ATOMS: atom_id res chain seq x y z
N MET A 1 19.77 -16.41 -13.85
CA MET A 1 18.95 -15.34 -14.46
C MET A 1 17.61 -15.46 -13.77
N ASP A 2 17.46 -14.93 -12.55
CA ASP A 2 16.28 -15.27 -11.70
C ASP A 2 15.76 -14.10 -10.86
N THR A 3 16.45 -12.96 -10.88
CA THR A 3 16.12 -11.80 -10.04
C THR A 3 14.76 -11.19 -10.41
N THR A 4 14.38 -11.21 -11.70
CA THR A 4 13.10 -10.67 -12.18
C THR A 4 11.89 -11.49 -11.71
N SER A 5 11.99 -12.82 -11.62
CA SER A 5 10.87 -13.62 -11.12
C SER A 5 10.68 -13.43 -9.62
N ALA A 6 11.79 -13.34 -8.88
CA ALA A 6 11.76 -13.08 -7.45
C ALA A 6 11.20 -11.67 -7.12
N SER A 7 11.49 -10.66 -7.95
CA SER A 7 10.94 -9.31 -7.76
C SER A 7 9.43 -9.25 -8.02
N LEU A 8 8.95 -9.88 -9.12
CA LEU A 8 7.53 -10.03 -9.41
C LEU A 8 6.77 -10.72 -8.27
N ASP A 9 7.34 -11.80 -7.75
CA ASP A 9 6.76 -12.52 -6.61
C ASP A 9 6.73 -11.68 -5.32
N ALA A 10 7.76 -10.86 -5.08
CA ALA A 10 7.80 -9.95 -3.95
C ALA A 10 6.73 -8.85 -4.07
N TYR A 11 6.60 -8.23 -5.24
CA TYR A 11 5.58 -7.22 -5.52
C TYR A 11 4.17 -7.76 -5.27
N VAL A 12 3.86 -8.94 -5.81
CA VAL A 12 2.54 -9.57 -5.66
C VAL A 12 2.23 -9.90 -4.19
N ARG A 13 3.19 -10.45 -3.45
CA ARG A 13 2.99 -10.75 -2.01
C ARG A 13 2.76 -9.49 -1.18
N MET A 14 3.54 -8.45 -1.45
CA MET A 14 3.43 -7.15 -0.79
C MET A 14 2.08 -6.49 -1.10
N GLY A 15 1.65 -6.46 -2.36
CA GLY A 15 0.34 -5.95 -2.78
C GLY A 15 -0.81 -6.69 -2.09
N LEU A 16 -0.77 -8.03 -2.03
CA LEU A 16 -1.78 -8.83 -1.31
C LEU A 16 -1.85 -8.51 0.18
N ARG A 17 -0.70 -8.26 0.82
CA ARG A 17 -0.64 -7.88 2.24
C ARG A 17 -1.25 -6.50 2.46
N VAL A 18 -0.86 -5.51 1.66
CA VAL A 18 -1.39 -4.14 1.74
C VAL A 18 -2.90 -4.13 1.45
N GLN A 19 -3.35 -4.87 0.43
CA GLN A 19 -4.78 -5.03 0.12
C GLN A 19 -5.57 -5.61 1.30
N LYS A 20 -5.04 -6.63 1.99
CA LYS A 20 -5.68 -7.20 3.19
C LYS A 20 -5.81 -6.17 4.32
N ILE A 21 -4.81 -5.33 4.51
CA ILE A 21 -4.83 -4.27 5.53
C ILE A 21 -5.89 -3.22 5.19
N ILE A 22 -5.87 -2.70 3.96
CA ILE A 22 -6.82 -1.69 3.46
C ILE A 22 -8.26 -2.21 3.53
N ASN A 23 -8.50 -3.48 3.16
CA ASN A 23 -9.83 -4.09 3.17
C ASN A 23 -10.27 -4.62 4.54
N SER A 24 -9.47 -4.46 5.59
CA SER A 24 -9.88 -4.87 6.94
C SER A 24 -11.11 -4.06 7.41
N PRO A 25 -12.03 -4.63 8.21
CA PRO A 25 -13.21 -3.91 8.68
C PRO A 25 -12.87 -2.62 9.43
N THR A 26 -11.78 -2.64 10.22
CA THR A 26 -11.30 -1.47 10.94
C THR A 26 -10.85 -0.37 9.99
N ALA A 27 -10.04 -0.72 8.97
CA ALA A 27 -9.54 0.26 8.02
C ALA A 27 -10.66 0.84 7.15
N GLN A 28 -11.58 -0.02 6.67
CA GLN A 28 -12.75 0.41 5.91
C GLN A 28 -13.71 1.30 6.70
N LYS A 29 -13.86 1.07 8.00
CA LYS A 29 -14.65 1.94 8.89
C LYS A 29 -13.94 3.27 9.17
N ALA A 30 -12.63 3.24 9.41
CA ALA A 30 -11.82 4.42 9.70
C ALA A 30 -11.54 5.27 8.45
N LYS A 31 -11.70 4.68 7.25
CA LYS A 31 -11.26 5.26 5.98
C LYS A 31 -9.77 5.62 5.98
N ALA A 32 -9.00 4.79 6.69
CA ALA A 32 -7.58 4.95 6.88
C ALA A 32 -6.91 3.61 7.21
N ALA A 33 -5.64 3.47 6.83
CA ALA A 33 -4.80 2.33 7.16
C ALA A 33 -3.35 2.76 7.40
N LEU A 34 -2.68 2.15 8.38
CA LEU A 34 -1.24 2.30 8.57
C LEU A 34 -0.54 1.07 7.99
N ILE A 35 0.35 1.29 7.02
CA ILE A 35 1.12 0.24 6.36
C ILE A 35 2.63 0.47 6.53
N PHE A 36 3.37 -0.63 6.59
CA PHE A 36 4.83 -0.64 6.65
C PHE A 36 5.37 -1.56 5.55
N ARG A 37 6.55 -1.22 5.03
CA ARG A 37 7.38 -2.14 4.26
C ARG A 37 7.95 -3.21 5.21
N LEU A 38 7.92 -4.46 4.79
CA LEU A 38 8.62 -5.54 5.52
C LEU A 38 10.12 -5.51 5.21
N PRO A 39 10.99 -5.95 6.14
CA PRO A 39 12.44 -5.89 5.94
C PRO A 39 12.95 -6.58 4.67
N ASP A 40 12.27 -7.65 4.23
CA ASP A 40 12.59 -8.48 3.07
C ASP A 40 11.94 -8.01 1.76
N GLU A 41 11.08 -7.00 1.79
CA GLU A 41 10.47 -6.43 0.58
C GLU A 41 11.43 -5.44 -0.10
N PRO A 42 11.63 -5.52 -1.44
CA PRO A 42 12.45 -4.55 -2.15
C PRO A 42 11.93 -3.11 -2.01
N VAL A 43 12.83 -2.15 -1.83
CA VAL A 43 12.46 -0.73 -1.66
C VAL A 43 11.80 -0.18 -2.93
N ASP A 44 12.39 -0.42 -4.10
CA ASP A 44 11.86 0.07 -5.38
C ASP A 44 10.44 -0.45 -5.66
N GLU A 45 10.16 -1.71 -5.32
CA GLU A 45 8.82 -2.30 -5.48
C GLU A 45 7.82 -1.71 -4.47
N TRP A 46 8.27 -1.40 -3.25
CA TRP A 46 7.45 -0.70 -2.25
C TRP A 46 7.12 0.72 -2.68
N GLU A 47 8.09 1.47 -3.19
CA GLU A 47 7.89 2.82 -3.72
C GLU A 47 6.92 2.80 -4.90
N ARG A 48 7.09 1.86 -5.83
CA ARG A 48 6.14 1.63 -6.93
C ARG A 48 4.73 1.36 -6.44
N LEU A 49 4.55 0.52 -5.43
CA LEU A 49 3.21 0.24 -4.88
C LEU A 49 2.58 1.50 -4.27
N LEU A 50 3.36 2.33 -3.59
CA LEU A 50 2.86 3.58 -3.04
C LEU A 50 2.47 4.57 -4.14
N GLU A 51 3.26 4.67 -5.21
CA GLU A 51 2.93 5.48 -6.39
C GLU A 51 1.61 5.03 -7.02
N GLU A 52 1.43 3.72 -7.27
CA GLU A 52 0.19 3.16 -7.82
C GLU A 52 -1.04 3.42 -6.90
N ILE A 53 -0.83 3.53 -5.58
CA ILE A 53 -1.90 3.90 -4.64
C ILE A 53 -2.21 5.40 -4.73
N ASP A 54 -1.20 6.26 -4.79
CA ASP A 54 -1.32 7.73 -4.83
C ASP A 54 -1.92 8.25 -6.16
N GLU A 55 -1.86 7.45 -7.24
CA GLU A 55 -2.57 7.72 -8.51
C GLU A 55 -4.10 7.81 -8.36
N ASN A 56 -4.67 7.35 -7.25
CA ASN A 56 -6.10 7.45 -6.99
C ASN A 56 -6.44 8.80 -6.33
N ASP A 57 -7.11 9.70 -7.05
CA ASP A 57 -7.47 11.07 -6.60
C ASP A 57 -8.20 11.14 -5.24
N ASN A 58 -8.87 10.07 -4.84
CA ASN A 58 -9.58 9.98 -3.57
C ASN A 58 -8.73 9.43 -2.41
N VAL A 59 -7.44 9.20 -2.63
CA VAL A 59 -6.48 8.68 -1.66
C VAL A 59 -5.47 9.77 -1.26
N THR A 60 -4.96 9.69 -0.04
CA THR A 60 -3.87 10.55 0.44
C THR A 60 -2.88 9.72 1.24
N LEU A 61 -1.60 9.86 0.92
CA LEU A 61 -0.50 9.23 1.66
C LEU A 61 0.18 10.24 2.60
N ALA A 62 0.36 9.84 3.86
CA ALA A 62 1.16 10.58 4.83
C ALA A 62 2.30 9.72 5.36
N TYR A 63 3.53 10.12 5.04
CA TYR A 63 4.76 9.46 5.47
C TYR A 63 5.08 9.82 6.92
N ARG A 64 5.47 8.83 7.72
CA ARG A 64 5.78 8.97 9.15
C ARG A 64 7.26 8.75 9.41
N ASP A 65 7.77 9.38 10.48
CA ASP A 65 9.17 9.24 10.92
C ASP A 65 9.56 7.82 11.33
N ASP A 66 8.56 6.97 11.65
CA ASP A 66 8.75 5.55 12.00
C ASP A 66 8.86 4.63 10.76
N GLY A 67 8.89 5.21 9.55
CA GLY A 67 8.94 4.46 8.29
C GLY A 67 7.59 3.89 7.84
N GLY A 68 6.51 4.18 8.58
CA GLY A 68 5.16 3.85 8.18
C GLY A 68 4.57 4.86 7.18
N VAL A 69 3.61 4.40 6.40
CA VAL A 69 2.78 5.26 5.54
C VAL A 69 1.33 5.12 5.99
N GLN A 70 0.74 6.25 6.37
CA GLN A 70 -0.67 6.34 6.68
C GLN A 70 -1.43 6.65 5.39
N VAL A 71 -2.27 5.72 4.96
CA VAL A 71 -3.16 5.85 3.81
C VAL A 71 -4.52 6.33 4.31
N PHE A 72 -5.08 7.36 3.68
CA PHE A 72 -6.45 7.82 3.90
C PHE A 72 -7.21 7.75 2.58
N TRP A 73 -8.53 7.53 2.62
CA TRP A 73 -9.34 7.63 1.42
C TRP A 73 -10.72 8.20 1.69
N VAL A 74 -11.30 8.85 0.69
CA VAL A 74 -12.72 9.23 0.68
C VAL A 74 -13.46 8.24 -0.22
N VAL A 75 -14.67 7.82 0.19
CA VAL A 75 -15.55 7.08 -0.71
C VAL A 75 -16.27 8.11 -1.58
N PRO A 76 -16.03 8.13 -2.90
CA PRO A 76 -16.78 9.00 -3.80
C PRO A 76 -18.27 8.73 -3.62
N LYS A 77 -19.10 9.78 -3.60
CA LYS A 77 -20.54 9.57 -3.69
C LYS A 77 -20.84 9.07 -5.10
N GLU A 78 -21.56 7.98 -5.22
CA GLU A 78 -22.17 7.59 -6.48
C GLU A 78 -23.25 8.65 -6.79
N ASP A 79 -23.20 9.25 -7.99
CA ASP A 79 -24.25 10.13 -8.52
C ASP A 79 -25.55 9.36 -8.80
#